data_AF-A0A2W0AKJ0-F1
#
_entry.id   AF-A0A2W0AKJ0-F1
#
_cell.length_a   1.000
_cell.length_b   1.000
_cell.length_c   1.000
_cell.angle_alpha   90.00
_cell.angle_beta   90.00
_cell.angle_gamma   90.00
#
_symmetry.space_group_name_H-M   'P 1'
#
loop_
_entity.id
_entity.type
_entity.pdbx_description
1 polymer ?
#
loop_
_entity_poly.entity_id
_entity_poly.type
_entity_poly.pdbx_seq_one_letter_code
_entity_poly.pdbx_strand_id
1 'polypeptide(L)'
;MLLGTEFIMDSRLLVDCLHFAFPQLYASSFSGFYLPRMMVLWLLMLRAIGIEFRVHIPNPVWESFFDANLFPGQCAAGDFLWSCLRQPDPRSALGPDGYFFEPLWTNWRVGPNPGILDWCTVLAGLVALAAIAVHGALYVAVKTEAALAARACGLAVTVSPVPSLLTVASLAATALVRPTVMNITGNIRSAFSCPLSSSGHWPP
;
A
#
# COMPACT_ATOMS: atom_id res chain seq x y z
N MET A 1 20.04 29.66 4.27
CA MET A 1 18.58 29.93 4.38
C MET A 1 17.82 29.73 3.05
N LEU A 2 18.49 29.59 1.90
CA LEU A 2 17.83 29.40 0.58
C LEU A 2 17.61 27.93 0.15
N LEU A 3 18.14 26.94 0.88
CA LEU A 3 18.03 25.52 0.51
C LEU A 3 16.72 24.84 0.97
N GLY A 4 15.95 25.49 1.84
CA GLY A 4 14.74 24.90 2.45
C GLY A 4 13.46 25.13 1.65
N THR A 5 13.41 26.19 0.84
CA THR A 5 12.21 26.57 0.06
C THR A 5 12.08 25.78 -1.24
N GLU A 6 13.19 25.40 -1.87
CA GLU A 6 13.15 24.58 -3.11
C GLU A 6 12.74 23.13 -2.83
N PHE A 7 13.19 22.55 -1.72
CA PHE A 7 12.83 21.17 -1.33
C PHE A 7 11.35 21.04 -0.90
N ILE A 8 10.76 22.09 -0.35
CA ILE A 8 9.33 22.12 0.02
C ILE A 8 8.43 22.26 -1.22
N MET A 9 8.90 22.96 -2.27
CA MET A 9 8.16 23.10 -3.54
C MET A 9 8.01 21.76 -4.28
N ASP A 10 9.00 20.88 -4.20
CA ASP A 10 9.04 19.62 -4.96
C ASP A 10 8.01 18.57 -4.47
N SER A 11 7.74 18.55 -3.16
CA SER A 11 6.76 17.61 -2.58
C SER A 11 5.30 17.90 -2.93
N ARG A 12 4.96 19.16 -3.24
CA ARG A 12 3.61 19.57 -3.67
C ARG A 12 3.41 19.37 -5.17
N LEU A 13 4.49 19.52 -5.95
CA LEU A 13 4.51 19.36 -7.39
C LEU A 13 4.01 17.99 -7.87
N LEU A 14 4.23 16.91 -7.12
CA LEU A 14 3.85 15.57 -7.59
C LEU A 14 2.34 15.39 -7.79
N VAL A 15 1.52 15.88 -6.85
CA VAL A 15 0.05 15.76 -6.94
C VAL A 15 -0.50 16.77 -7.94
N ASP A 16 0.06 17.97 -7.97
CA ASP A 16 -0.33 19.03 -8.90
C ASP A 16 0.00 18.63 -10.35
N CYS A 17 1.18 18.05 -10.60
CA CYS A 17 1.57 17.53 -11.90
C CYS A 17 0.65 16.38 -12.35
N LEU A 18 0.20 15.50 -11.45
CA LEU A 18 -0.76 14.45 -11.81
C LEU A 18 -2.10 15.05 -12.25
N HIS A 19 -2.57 16.08 -11.53
CA HIS A 19 -3.81 16.79 -11.86
C HIS A 19 -3.71 17.50 -13.22
N PHE A 20 -2.60 18.17 -13.52
CA PHE A 20 -2.40 18.90 -14.76
C PHE A 20 -2.06 18.00 -15.96
N ALA A 21 -1.25 16.95 -15.77
CA ALA A 21 -0.82 16.07 -16.85
C ALA A 21 -1.87 15.00 -17.21
N PHE A 22 -2.63 14.50 -16.22
CA PHE A 22 -3.61 13.43 -16.40
C PHE A 22 -4.89 13.66 -15.57
N PRO A 23 -5.68 14.71 -15.89
CA PRO A 23 -6.84 15.12 -15.08
C PRO A 23 -7.90 14.02 -14.94
N GLN A 24 -8.12 13.23 -15.99
CA GLN A 24 -9.10 12.15 -15.98
C GLN A 24 -8.67 10.99 -15.08
N LEU A 25 -7.37 10.65 -15.08
CA LEU A 25 -6.82 9.59 -14.21
C LEU A 25 -6.83 10.03 -12.74
N TYR A 26 -6.57 11.31 -12.50
CA TYR A 26 -6.73 11.92 -11.18
C TYR A 26 -8.19 11.82 -10.70
N ALA A 27 -9.15 12.30 -11.50
CA ALA A 27 -10.57 12.29 -11.14
C ALA A 27 -11.13 10.88 -10.90
N SER A 28 -10.78 9.91 -11.76
CA SER A 28 -11.22 8.52 -11.61
C SER A 28 -10.61 7.86 -10.37
N SER A 29 -9.32 8.06 -10.10
CA SER A 29 -8.66 7.48 -8.93
C SER A 29 -9.26 8.03 -7.61
N PHE A 30 -9.60 9.32 -7.56
CA PHE A 30 -10.21 9.93 -6.38
C PHE A 30 -11.67 9.53 -6.17
N SER A 31 -12.44 9.35 -7.25
CA SER A 31 -13.84 8.93 -7.17
C SER A 31 -14.02 7.42 -6.98
N GLY A 32 -13.27 6.58 -7.70
CA GLY A 32 -13.42 5.13 -7.65
C GLY A 32 -12.94 4.48 -6.35
N PHE A 33 -11.93 5.08 -5.71
CA PHE A 33 -11.44 4.66 -4.39
C PHE A 33 -12.00 5.54 -3.26
N TYR A 34 -13.21 6.07 -3.41
CA TYR A 34 -13.81 6.98 -2.43
C TYR A 34 -13.88 6.35 -1.03
N LEU A 35 -14.50 5.16 -0.90
CA LEU A 35 -14.71 4.51 0.40
C LEU A 35 -13.41 4.19 1.15
N PRO A 36 -12.42 3.48 0.56
CA PRO A 36 -11.17 3.19 1.28
C PRO A 36 -10.39 4.46 1.62
N ARG A 37 -10.36 5.46 0.72
CA ARG A 37 -9.67 6.73 0.98
C ARG A 37 -10.29 7.47 2.16
N MET A 38 -11.63 7.48 2.25
CA MET A 38 -12.32 8.03 3.42
C MET A 38 -11.96 7.26 4.69
N MET A 39 -11.94 5.92 4.67
CA MET A 39 -11.50 5.14 5.83
C MET A 39 -10.07 5.48 6.27
N VAL A 40 -9.13 5.62 5.35
CA VAL A 40 -7.75 6.04 5.66
C VAL A 40 -7.74 7.41 6.35
N LEU A 41 -8.50 8.38 5.85
CA LEU A 41 -8.62 9.70 6.46
C LEU A 41 -9.17 9.62 7.90
N TRP A 42 -10.24 8.87 8.11
CA TRP A 42 -10.79 8.63 9.45
C TRP A 42 -9.76 8.00 10.40
N LEU A 43 -9.01 7.00 9.93
CA LEU A 43 -7.98 6.33 10.72
C LEU A 43 -6.80 7.25 11.04
N LEU A 44 -6.40 8.12 10.11
CA LEU A 44 -5.37 9.13 10.36
C LEU A 44 -5.83 10.20 11.35
N MET A 45 -7.09 10.62 11.28
CA MET A 45 -7.69 11.51 12.27
C MET A 45 -7.73 10.86 13.65
N LEU A 46 -8.22 9.62 13.75
CA LEU A 46 -8.25 8.87 15.01
C LEU A 46 -6.86 8.67 15.60
N ARG A 47 -5.84 8.47 14.76
CA ARG A 47 -4.44 8.42 15.19
C ARG A 47 -3.98 9.74 15.82
N ALA A 48 -4.24 10.87 15.17
CA ALA A 48 -3.86 12.18 15.70
C ALA A 48 -4.57 12.48 17.03
N ILE A 49 -5.88 12.19 17.09
CA ILE A 49 -6.70 12.36 18.30
C ILE A 49 -6.20 11.44 19.42
N GLY A 50 -5.87 10.18 19.11
CA GLY A 50 -5.46 9.21 20.12
C GLY A 50 -4.14 9.54 20.81
N ILE A 51 -3.19 10.12 20.07
CA ILE A 51 -1.92 10.56 20.66
C ILE A 51 -2.15 11.65 21.71
N GLU A 52 -3.07 12.58 21.47
CA GLU A 52 -3.38 13.68 22.39
C GLU A 52 -4.26 13.20 23.56
N PHE A 53 -5.35 12.50 23.26
CA PHE A 53 -6.36 12.11 24.26
C PHE A 53 -5.90 11.01 25.22
N ARG A 54 -4.86 10.23 24.89
CA ARG A 54 -4.34 9.20 25.81
C ARG A 54 -3.81 9.80 27.12
N VAL A 55 -3.33 11.05 27.10
CA VAL A 55 -2.69 11.69 28.27
C VAL A 55 -3.72 12.31 29.21
N HIS A 56 -4.96 12.50 28.77
CA HIS A 56 -5.97 13.24 29.52
C HIS A 56 -6.75 12.39 30.53
N ILE A 57 -6.87 11.08 30.33
CA ILE A 57 -7.65 10.19 31.20
C ILE A 57 -6.76 9.01 31.63
N PRO A 58 -6.35 8.95 32.91
CA PRO A 58 -5.54 7.85 33.45
C PRO A 58 -6.43 6.63 33.72
N ASN A 59 -6.77 5.89 32.66
CA ASN A 59 -7.49 4.62 32.75
C ASN A 59 -6.81 3.61 31.80
N PRO A 60 -6.40 2.42 32.28
CA PRO A 60 -5.71 1.43 31.44
C PRO A 60 -6.55 0.96 30.23
N VAL A 61 -7.88 0.92 30.36
CA VAL A 61 -8.77 0.57 29.23
C VAL A 61 -8.74 1.66 28.17
N TRP A 62 -8.69 2.92 28.59
CA TRP A 62 -8.61 4.08 27.69
C TRP A 62 -7.30 4.09 26.91
N GLU A 63 -6.17 3.89 27.60
CA GLU A 63 -4.85 3.79 26.97
C GLU A 63 -4.81 2.64 25.95
N SER A 64 -5.29 1.45 26.32
CA SER A 64 -5.31 0.28 25.42
C SER A 64 -6.18 0.49 24.17
N PHE A 65 -7.27 1.24 24.29
CA PHE A 65 -8.15 1.57 23.16
C PHE A 65 -7.44 2.48 22.14
N PHE A 66 -6.73 3.50 22.61
CA PHE A 66 -5.99 4.40 21.71
C PHE A 66 -4.72 3.76 21.14
N ASP A 67 -4.07 2.88 21.89
CA ASP A 67 -2.96 2.07 21.39
C ASP A 67 -3.41 1.11 20.28
N ALA A 68 -4.60 0.50 20.42
CA ALA A 68 -5.16 -0.37 19.39
C ALA A 68 -5.51 0.39 18.09
N ASN A 69 -5.85 1.68 18.19
CA ASN A 69 -6.21 2.51 17.04
C ASN A 69 -5.03 2.87 16.13
N LEU A 70 -3.80 2.64 16.58
CA LEU A 70 -2.61 2.85 15.76
C LEU A 70 -2.56 1.85 14.60
N PHE A 71 -2.86 0.57 14.84
CA PHE A 71 -2.72 -0.52 13.88
C PHE A 71 -3.56 -0.42 12.59
N PRO A 72 -4.89 -0.19 12.63
CA PRO A 72 -5.72 -0.26 11.43
C PRO A 72 -5.33 0.78 10.37
N GLY A 73 -4.83 1.95 10.78
CA GLY A 73 -4.39 3.00 9.85
C GLY A 73 -3.20 2.61 8.98
N GLN A 74 -2.34 1.70 9.45
CA GLN A 74 -1.18 1.23 8.68
C GLN A 74 -1.55 0.13 7.69
N CYS A 75 -2.52 -0.74 8.03
CA CYS A 75 -3.01 -1.78 7.11
C CYS A 75 -3.69 -1.17 5.87
N ALA A 76 -4.56 -0.18 6.10
CA ALA A 76 -5.36 0.44 5.03
C ALA A 76 -4.51 1.09 3.91
N ALA A 77 -3.30 1.57 4.24
CA ALA A 77 -2.38 2.12 3.25
C ALA A 77 -1.78 1.03 2.33
N GLY A 78 -1.47 -0.15 2.88
CA GLY A 78 -0.99 -1.30 2.12
C GLY A 78 -2.08 -1.89 1.23
N ASP A 79 -3.31 -1.96 1.73
CA ASP A 79 -4.49 -2.40 0.97
C ASP A 79 -4.71 -1.54 -0.29
N PHE A 80 -4.64 -0.22 -0.14
CA PHE A 80 -4.82 0.73 -1.24
C PHE A 80 -3.75 0.56 -2.33
N LEU A 81 -2.47 0.49 -1.93
CA LEU A 81 -1.38 0.33 -2.89
C LEU A 81 -1.49 -1.00 -3.66
N TRP A 82 -1.87 -2.08 -2.99
CA TRP A 82 -2.04 -3.39 -3.61
C TRP A 82 -3.24 -3.45 -4.57
N SER A 83 -4.35 -2.83 -4.21
CA SER A 83 -5.52 -2.72 -5.08
C SER A 83 -5.17 -2.02 -6.40
N CYS A 84 -4.44 -0.90 -6.35
CA CYS A 84 -3.96 -0.20 -7.54
C CYS A 84 -3.04 -1.05 -8.44
N LEU A 85 -2.14 -1.84 -7.86
CA LEU A 85 -1.17 -2.65 -8.62
C LEU A 85 -1.79 -3.85 -9.36
N ARG A 86 -2.97 -4.32 -8.96
CA ARG A 86 -3.64 -5.49 -9.59
C ARG A 86 -4.45 -5.15 -10.82
N GLN A 87 -4.77 -3.87 -11.03
CA GLN A 87 -5.58 -3.45 -12.17
C GLN A 87 -4.77 -3.63 -13.47
N PRO A 88 -5.26 -4.45 -14.41
CA PRO A 88 -4.50 -4.81 -15.60
C PRO A 88 -4.24 -3.63 -16.53
N ASP A 89 -5.12 -2.62 -16.58
CA ASP A 89 -4.88 -1.35 -17.28
C ASP A 89 -5.62 -0.17 -16.62
N PRO A 90 -4.97 0.99 -16.39
CA PRO A 90 -5.65 2.19 -15.89
C PRO A 90 -6.74 2.72 -16.85
N ARG A 91 -6.67 2.35 -18.13
CA ARG A 91 -7.64 2.74 -19.18
C ARG A 91 -8.88 1.84 -19.22
N SER A 92 -8.78 0.57 -18.80
CA SER A 92 -9.91 -0.37 -18.80
C SER A 92 -10.76 -0.28 -17.53
N ALA A 93 -10.28 0.43 -16.51
CA ALA A 93 -11.01 0.71 -15.28
C ALA A 93 -12.20 1.67 -15.49
N LEU A 94 -12.22 2.46 -16.56
CA LEU A 94 -13.36 3.33 -16.88
C LEU A 94 -14.47 2.48 -17.49
N GLY A 95 -15.66 2.49 -16.88
CA GLY A 95 -16.86 1.91 -17.49
C GLY A 95 -17.17 2.58 -18.84
N PRO A 96 -18.04 1.97 -19.69
CA PRO A 96 -18.48 2.57 -20.96
C PRO A 96 -19.07 3.98 -20.82
N ASP A 97 -19.52 4.33 -19.61
CA ASP A 97 -20.07 5.60 -19.16
C ASP A 97 -19.02 6.57 -18.57
N GLY A 98 -17.75 6.17 -18.52
CA GLY A 98 -16.65 6.96 -17.95
C GLY A 98 -16.65 6.99 -16.41
N TYR A 99 -17.51 6.23 -15.75
CA TYR A 99 -17.57 6.13 -14.29
C TYR A 99 -16.72 4.94 -13.81
N PHE A 100 -15.88 5.18 -12.81
CA PHE A 100 -15.08 4.14 -12.16
C PHE A 100 -15.50 4.08 -10.69
N PHE A 101 -16.02 2.94 -10.26
CA PHE A 101 -16.37 2.69 -8.87
C PHE A 101 -16.06 1.24 -8.52
N GLU A 102 -15.24 1.05 -7.50
CA GLU A 102 -14.88 -0.27 -7.01
C GLU A 102 -15.47 -0.44 -5.59
N PRO A 103 -16.31 -1.48 -5.36
CA PRO A 103 -16.91 -1.69 -4.05
C PRO A 103 -15.85 -2.02 -3.01
N LEU A 104 -16.03 -1.55 -1.77
CA LEU A 104 -15.06 -1.74 -0.70
C LEU A 104 -14.84 -3.23 -0.38
N TRP A 105 -15.89 -4.03 -0.37
CA TRP A 105 -15.82 -5.49 -0.27
C TRP A 105 -16.89 -6.12 -1.15
N THR A 106 -16.62 -7.33 -1.63
CA THR A 106 -17.63 -8.18 -2.28
C THR A 106 -17.66 -9.53 -1.57
N ASN A 107 -16.99 -10.53 -2.12
CA ASN A 107 -16.98 -11.91 -1.63
C ASN A 107 -15.68 -12.30 -0.92
N TRP A 108 -14.83 -11.32 -0.56
CA TRP A 108 -13.49 -11.51 0.03
C TRP A 108 -12.53 -12.41 -0.78
N ARG A 109 -12.90 -12.71 -2.03
CA ARG A 109 -12.18 -13.60 -2.94
C ARG A 109 -11.66 -12.80 -4.12
N VAL A 110 -10.53 -13.22 -4.66
CA VAL A 110 -10.04 -12.69 -5.93
C VAL A 110 -10.86 -13.30 -7.06
N GLY A 111 -11.28 -12.47 -8.02
CA GLY A 111 -12.13 -12.90 -9.12
C GLY A 111 -12.36 -11.79 -10.15
N PRO A 112 -13.34 -11.97 -11.06
CA PRO A 112 -13.62 -11.01 -12.14
C PRO A 112 -14.13 -9.65 -11.66
N ASN A 113 -14.85 -9.62 -10.54
CA ASN A 113 -15.36 -8.41 -9.88
C ASN A 113 -14.87 -8.37 -8.42
N PRO A 114 -13.56 -8.17 -8.18
CA PRO A 114 -13.02 -8.13 -6.83
C PRO A 114 -13.48 -6.85 -6.12
N GLY A 115 -13.66 -6.94 -4.81
CA GLY A 115 -13.74 -5.74 -3.98
C GLY A 115 -12.34 -5.19 -3.70
N ILE A 116 -12.26 -3.95 -3.20
CA ILE A 116 -10.99 -3.33 -2.81
C ILE A 116 -10.35 -4.05 -1.62
N LEU A 117 -11.16 -4.60 -0.70
CA LEU A 117 -10.73 -5.54 0.32
C LEU A 117 -11.00 -6.98 -0.10
N ASP A 118 -9.92 -7.75 -0.13
CA ASP A 118 -9.92 -9.20 -0.25
C ASP A 118 -8.76 -9.78 0.55
N TRP A 119 -8.71 -11.11 0.64
CA TRP A 119 -7.67 -11.77 1.44
C TRP A 119 -6.23 -11.44 0.98
N CYS A 120 -5.99 -11.14 -0.30
CA CYS A 120 -4.66 -10.75 -0.77
C CYS A 120 -4.32 -9.31 -0.37
N THR A 121 -5.29 -8.38 -0.36
CA THR A 121 -5.03 -6.99 0.07
C THR A 121 -4.72 -6.97 1.55
N VAL A 122 -5.49 -7.70 2.36
CA VAL A 122 -5.29 -7.79 3.81
C VAL A 122 -3.89 -8.33 4.12
N LEU A 123 -3.43 -9.34 3.38
CA LEU A 123 -2.05 -9.82 3.49
C LEU A 123 -1.02 -8.73 3.16
N ALA A 124 -1.24 -7.95 2.10
CA ALA A 124 -0.37 -6.82 1.76
C ALA A 124 -0.37 -5.72 2.85
N GLY A 125 -1.54 -5.41 3.43
CA GLY A 125 -1.68 -4.53 4.58
C GLY A 125 -0.91 -5.02 5.82
N LEU A 126 -0.94 -6.33 6.08
CA LEU A 126 -0.16 -6.95 7.15
C LEU A 126 1.36 -6.92 6.90
N VAL A 127 1.79 -7.15 5.66
CA VAL A 127 3.20 -7.00 5.26
C VAL A 127 3.67 -5.57 5.52
N ALA A 128 2.90 -4.57 5.06
CA ALA A 128 3.23 -3.16 5.24
C ALA A 128 3.29 -2.76 6.73
N LEU A 129 2.30 -3.19 7.53
CA LEU A 129 2.28 -2.98 8.97
C LEU A 129 3.53 -3.56 9.65
N ALA A 130 3.86 -4.82 9.35
CA ALA A 130 5.00 -5.49 9.94
C ALA A 130 6.34 -4.84 9.52
N ALA A 131 6.46 -4.42 8.27
CA ALA A 131 7.64 -3.72 7.76
C ALA A 131 7.83 -2.36 8.45
N ILE A 132 6.76 -1.56 8.57
CA ILE A 132 6.80 -0.26 9.27
C ILE A 132 7.10 -0.46 10.76
N ALA A 133 6.58 -1.50 11.40
CA ALA A 133 6.86 -1.80 12.80
C ALA A 133 8.35 -2.11 13.05
N VAL A 134 8.96 -2.95 12.21
CA VAL A 134 10.40 -3.26 12.29
C VAL A 134 11.24 -2.01 12.01
N HIS A 135 10.87 -1.22 10.99
CA HIS A 135 11.55 0.03 10.69
C HIS A 135 11.45 1.03 11.85
N GLY A 136 10.27 1.15 12.48
CA GLY A 136 10.06 1.98 13.66
C GLY A 136 10.89 1.54 14.85
N ALA A 137 10.99 0.23 15.10
CA ALA A 137 11.84 -0.31 16.16
C ALA A 137 13.33 0.00 15.93
N LEU A 138 13.81 -0.15 14.68
CA LEU A 138 15.18 0.20 14.32
C LEU A 138 15.44 1.71 14.45
N TYR A 139 14.48 2.54 14.03
CA TYR A 139 14.57 3.99 14.18
C TYR A 139 14.66 4.40 15.66
N VAL A 140 13.84 3.80 16.54
CA VAL A 140 13.92 4.03 17.98
C VAL A 140 15.27 3.57 18.55
N ALA A 141 15.80 2.43 18.09
CA ALA A 141 17.11 1.96 18.52
C ALA A 141 18.24 2.94 18.18
N VAL A 142 18.16 3.60 17.02
CA VAL A 142 19.14 4.64 16.60
C VAL A 142 18.95 5.95 17.37
N LYS A 143 17.74 6.23 17.85
CA LYS A 143 17.40 7.47 18.57
C LYS A 143 17.48 7.38 20.08
N THR A 144 17.74 6.19 20.63
CA THR A 144 17.79 5.96 22.09
C THR A 144 19.17 5.43 22.48
N GLU A 145 19.49 5.53 23.77
CA GLU A 145 20.78 5.08 24.31
C GLU A 145 20.58 3.96 25.35
N ALA A 146 21.67 3.25 25.64
CA ALA A 146 21.78 2.27 26.73
C ALA A 146 20.71 1.15 26.67
N ALA A 147 20.04 0.89 27.80
CA ALA A 147 19.13 -0.25 27.95
C ALA A 147 17.90 -0.18 27.01
N LEU A 148 17.44 1.03 26.66
CA LEU A 148 16.28 1.19 25.78
C LEU A 148 16.64 0.86 24.33
N ALA A 149 17.84 1.25 23.87
CA ALA A 149 18.36 0.90 22.55
C ALA A 149 18.54 -0.62 22.39
N ALA A 150 19.08 -1.28 23.42
CA ALA A 150 19.24 -2.73 23.43
C ALA A 150 17.89 -3.47 23.34
N ARG A 151 16.86 -2.99 24.05
CA ARG A 151 15.49 -3.56 23.97
C ARG A 151 14.86 -3.34 22.60
N ALA A 152 14.99 -2.15 22.03
CA ALA A 152 14.47 -1.84 20.70
C ALA A 152 15.15 -2.67 19.60
N CYS A 153 16.47 -2.85 19.68
CA CYS A 153 17.23 -3.70 18.77
C CYS A 153 16.83 -5.18 18.90
N GLY A 154 16.72 -5.69 20.14
CA GLY A 154 16.24 -7.05 20.40
C GLY A 154 14.86 -7.32 19.78
N LEU A 155 13.91 -6.41 20.00
CA LEU A 155 12.58 -6.49 19.38
C LEU A 155 12.64 -6.44 17.86
N ALA A 156 13.45 -5.55 17.28
CA ALA A 156 13.60 -5.47 15.82
C ALA A 156 14.10 -6.80 15.23
N VAL A 157 15.11 -7.43 15.86
CA VAL A 157 15.65 -8.72 15.42
C VAL A 157 14.63 -9.85 15.57
N THR A 158 13.93 -9.92 16.71
CA THR A 158 12.92 -10.97 16.95
C THR A 158 11.72 -10.86 16.02
N VAL A 159 11.30 -9.64 15.66
CA VAL A 159 10.12 -9.39 14.82
C VAL A 159 10.46 -9.40 13.33
N SER A 160 11.71 -9.14 12.92
CA SER A 160 12.19 -9.15 11.51
C SER A 160 11.80 -10.38 10.65
N PRO A 161 11.76 -11.64 11.16
CA PRO A 161 11.30 -12.76 10.35
C PRO A 161 9.82 -12.67 9.95
N VAL A 162 8.98 -11.97 10.72
CA VAL A 162 7.53 -11.84 10.48
C VAL A 162 7.21 -11.16 9.13
N PRO A 163 7.68 -9.93 8.83
CA PRO A 163 7.45 -9.32 7.53
C PRO A 163 8.09 -10.10 6.38
N SER A 164 9.23 -10.78 6.63
CA SER A 164 9.88 -11.62 5.62
C SER A 164 8.99 -12.81 5.23
N LEU A 165 8.44 -13.52 6.22
CA LEU A 165 7.52 -14.64 6.01
C LEU A 165 6.22 -14.18 5.33
N LEU A 166 5.64 -13.08 5.79
CA LEU A 166 4.44 -12.48 5.20
C LEU A 166 4.67 -12.07 3.74
N THR A 167 5.85 -11.53 3.42
CA THR A 167 6.21 -11.15 2.04
C THR A 167 6.30 -12.38 1.14
N VAL A 168 6.94 -13.45 1.60
CA VAL A 168 7.01 -14.72 0.86
C VAL A 168 5.61 -15.31 0.66
N ALA A 169 4.76 -15.28 1.70
CA ALA A 169 3.38 -15.75 1.61
C ALA A 169 2.55 -14.91 0.62
N SER A 170 2.69 -13.59 0.64
CA SER A 170 2.03 -12.68 -0.31
C SER A 170 2.50 -12.90 -1.74
N LEU A 171 3.80 -13.14 -1.94
CA LEU A 171 4.36 -13.46 -3.25
C LEU A 171 3.83 -14.80 -3.78
N ALA A 172 3.78 -15.83 -2.93
CA ALA A 172 3.20 -17.12 -3.26
C ALA A 172 1.70 -17.00 -3.60
N ALA A 173 0.93 -16.26 -2.80
CA ALA A 173 -0.48 -15.96 -3.06
C ALA A 173 -0.67 -15.30 -4.44
N THR A 174 0.19 -14.34 -4.78
CA THR A 174 0.14 -13.64 -6.07
C THR A 174 0.44 -14.58 -7.25
N ALA A 175 1.44 -15.45 -7.09
CA ALA A 175 1.80 -16.45 -8.11
C ALA A 175 0.66 -17.44 -8.38
N LEU A 176 -0.11 -17.82 -7.35
CA LEU A 176 -1.25 -18.72 -7.48
C LEU A 176 -2.47 -18.06 -8.15
N VAL A 177 -2.72 -16.78 -7.86
CA VAL A 177 -3.89 -16.03 -8.35
C VAL A 177 -3.71 -15.58 -9.81
N ARG A 178 -2.49 -15.26 -10.24
CA ARG A 178 -2.18 -14.79 -11.59
C ARG A 178 -1.03 -15.60 -12.21
N PRO A 179 -1.24 -16.89 -12.57
CA PRO A 179 -0.20 -17.72 -13.20
C PRO A 179 0.31 -17.13 -14.52
N THR A 180 -0.49 -16.28 -15.17
CA THR A 180 -0.17 -15.59 -16.44
C THR A 180 1.05 -14.67 -16.34
N VAL A 181 1.33 -14.05 -15.19
CA VAL A 181 2.48 -13.13 -15.01
C VAL A 181 3.81 -13.89 -15.06
N MET A 182 3.84 -15.12 -14.53
CA MET A 182 5.00 -15.99 -14.64
C MET A 182 5.23 -16.48 -16.07
N ASN A 183 4.16 -16.71 -16.83
CA ASN A 183 4.25 -17.20 -18.21
C ASN A 183 4.75 -16.10 -19.18
N ILE A 184 4.36 -14.84 -18.96
CA ILE A 184 4.91 -13.69 -19.70
C ILE A 184 6.43 -13.63 -19.52
N THR A 185 6.93 -13.77 -18.29
CA THR A 185 8.38 -13.74 -17.98
C THR A 185 9.17 -14.83 -18.72
N GLY A 186 8.55 -15.98 -19.01
CA GLY A 186 9.13 -17.01 -19.88
C GLY A 186 9.21 -16.56 -21.35
N ASN A 187 8.14 -15.92 -21.86
CA ASN A 187 8.05 -15.48 -23.24
C ASN A 187 8.98 -14.29 -23.58
N ILE A 188 9.19 -13.35 -22.64
CA ILE A 188 10.18 -12.27 -22.82
C ILE A 188 11.62 -12.82 -22.80
N ARG A 189 11.87 -13.89 -22.02
CA ARG A 189 13.18 -14.56 -21.98
C ARG A 189 13.49 -15.26 -23.32
N SER A 190 12.47 -15.84 -23.99
CA SER A 190 12.59 -16.37 -25.35
C SER A 190 12.64 -15.29 -26.43
N ALA A 191 12.00 -14.13 -26.23
CA ALA A 191 12.05 -13.01 -27.17
C ALA A 191 13.41 -12.32 -27.18
N PHE A 192 14.07 -12.18 -26.02
CA PHE A 192 15.42 -11.62 -25.93
C PHE A 192 16.53 -12.55 -26.45
N SER A 193 16.25 -13.84 -26.61
CA SER A 193 17.20 -14.81 -27.15
C SER A 193 17.16 -14.93 -28.69
N CYS A 194 16.22 -14.25 -29.37
CA CYS A 194 16.19 -14.20 -30.83
C CYS A 194 15.84 -12.79 -31.35
N PRO A 195 16.83 -11.93 -31.66
CA PRO A 195 16.56 -10.55 -32.09
C PRO A 195 16.15 -10.39 -33.56
N LEU A 196 15.96 -11.46 -34.34
CA LEU A 196 15.97 -11.36 -35.83
C LEU A 196 14.73 -11.92 -36.55
N SER A 197 13.61 -12.20 -35.89
CA SER A 197 12.49 -12.93 -36.53
C SER A 197 11.13 -12.21 -36.64
N SER A 198 11.02 -10.88 -36.49
CA SER A 198 9.73 -10.22 -36.78
C SER A 198 9.82 -9.18 -37.89
N SER A 199 9.74 -9.66 -39.14
CA SER A 199 9.21 -8.86 -40.24
C SER A 199 7.74 -8.54 -39.94
N GLY A 200 7.39 -7.27 -40.06
CA GLY A 200 6.19 -6.68 -39.52
C GLY A 200 4.88 -7.26 -40.06
N HIS A 201 3.93 -7.45 -39.14
CA HIS A 201 2.52 -7.25 -39.41
C HIS A 201 1.82 -6.95 -38.09
N TRP A 202 1.56 -5.67 -37.81
CA TRP A 202 0.61 -5.27 -36.78
C TRP A 202 -0.79 -5.34 -37.40
N PRO A 203 -1.74 -6.09 -36.83
CA PRO A 203 -3.13 -6.08 -37.31
C PRO A 203 -3.81 -4.73 -36.99
N PRO A 204 -4.83 -4.35 -37.78
CA PRO A 204 -5.44 -3.01 -37.76
C PRO A 204 -6.17 -2.67 -36.47
#